data_AF-A0A5D9C7Y4-F1
#
_entry.id   AF-A0A5D9C7Y4-F1
#
_cell.length_a   1.000
_cell.length_b   1.000
_cell.length_c   1.000
_cell.angle_alpha   90.00
_cell.angle_beta   90.00
_cell.angle_gamma   90.00
#
_symmetry.space_group_name_H-M   'P 1'
#
loop_
_entity.id
_entity.type
_entity.pdbx_description
1 polymer ?
#
loop_
_entity_poly.entity_id
_entity_poly.type
_entity_poly.pdbx_seq_one_letter_code
_entity_poly.pdbx_strand_id
1 'polypeptide(L)'
;MTSNTSARKPRTPRAKPATATAKVASITAPIAETIAPVEKVVDAGAKRVRRAATRSRRAAADITRDTKRAASGRTAGLVGAAAVGLVAGLAANFGRKVMVQAPTALAGDWLDGVKADHKMALALFDALEKTSDRETGKRATLLAQLTHALGKHAFMEENSLYPALREWGDKADADKLNHDHGYVKQHLYELDAMAKDAAGFLAKVSAFRADIEAHVREEEDAIFPKLHAALGDAGNARLTAAANKEAFKLA
;
A
#
# COMPACT_ATOMS: atom_id res chain seq x y z
N MET A 1 40.77 83.80 28.75
CA MET A 1 39.34 83.58 29.03
C MET A 1 38.54 84.47 28.09
N THR A 2 38.09 83.94 26.95
CA THR A 2 36.98 84.41 26.08
C THR A 2 37.08 83.69 24.72
N SER A 3 35.92 83.22 24.26
CA SER A 3 35.41 83.12 22.87
C SER A 3 36.25 82.43 21.78
N ASN A 4 35.65 81.46 21.05
CA ASN A 4 34.95 81.75 19.78
C ASN A 4 34.41 80.47 19.08
N THR A 5 33.13 80.51 18.74
CA THR A 5 32.43 79.94 17.55
C THR A 5 32.83 78.56 17.02
N SER A 6 31.97 77.57 17.29
CA SER A 6 31.95 76.25 16.63
C SER A 6 31.08 76.31 15.36
N ALA A 7 31.69 75.99 14.23
CA ALA A 7 31.08 76.00 12.91
C ALA A 7 30.07 74.85 12.70
N ARG A 8 28.94 75.21 12.10
CA ARG A 8 27.77 74.38 11.82
C ARG A 8 28.02 73.49 10.58
N LYS A 9 27.92 72.16 10.70
CA LYS A 9 27.91 71.22 9.56
C LYS A 9 26.45 70.94 9.12
N PRO A 10 26.12 70.95 7.81
CA PRO A 10 24.74 70.83 7.34
C PRO A 10 24.17 69.42 7.52
N ARG A 11 22.90 69.35 7.96
CA ARG A 11 22.09 68.12 8.05
C ARG A 11 21.64 67.70 6.65
N THR A 12 21.95 66.47 6.27
CA THR A 12 21.36 65.81 5.10
C THR A 12 19.92 65.36 5.40
N PRO A 13 18.96 65.53 4.47
CA PRO A 13 17.58 65.15 4.70
C PRO A 13 17.39 63.62 4.60
N ARG A 14 16.66 63.08 5.57
CA ARG A 14 16.26 61.67 5.66
C ARG A 14 15.22 61.36 4.57
N ALA A 15 15.56 60.49 3.62
CA ALA A 15 14.64 60.03 2.58
C ALA A 15 13.48 59.22 3.19
N LYS A 16 12.24 59.53 2.77
CA LYS A 16 11.04 58.76 3.09
C LYS A 16 11.02 57.46 2.25
N PRO A 17 10.48 56.35 2.78
CA PRO A 17 10.38 55.10 2.03
C PRO A 17 9.37 55.26 0.89
N ALA A 18 9.79 54.86 -0.32
CA ALA A 18 8.95 54.87 -1.52
C ALA A 18 7.96 53.69 -1.49
N THR A 19 6.69 54.01 -1.71
CA THR A 19 5.58 53.08 -1.90
C THR A 19 5.75 52.34 -3.24
N ALA A 20 6.05 51.05 -3.19
CA ALA A 20 6.11 50.19 -4.37
C ALA A 20 4.70 49.70 -4.75
N THR A 21 3.90 50.58 -5.33
CA THR A 21 2.67 50.25 -6.07
C THR A 21 2.88 50.61 -7.52
N ALA A 22 3.31 49.64 -8.34
CA ALA A 22 3.07 49.54 -9.79
C ALA A 22 4.08 48.60 -10.46
N LYS A 23 3.85 47.28 -10.42
CA LYS A 23 4.25 46.36 -11.51
C LYS A 23 3.58 45.00 -11.43
N VAL A 24 2.25 44.94 -11.50
CA VAL A 24 1.52 43.74 -11.96
C VAL A 24 0.30 44.22 -12.75
N ALA A 25 0.54 44.65 -13.98
CA ALA A 25 -0.50 44.90 -14.97
C ALA A 25 0.03 44.39 -16.31
N SER A 26 -0.02 43.07 -16.48
CA SER A 26 -0.01 42.42 -17.79
C SER A 26 -0.56 41.01 -17.63
N ILE A 27 -1.39 40.61 -18.59
CA ILE A 27 -2.07 39.32 -18.74
C ILE A 27 -3.43 39.21 -18.03
N THR A 28 -4.42 39.96 -18.55
CA THR A 28 -5.84 39.55 -18.51
C THR A 28 -6.52 39.97 -19.80
N ALA A 29 -6.67 39.02 -20.72
CA ALA A 29 -7.70 38.94 -21.75
C ALA A 29 -7.97 37.43 -22.03
N PRO A 30 -9.20 37.05 -22.42
CA PRO A 30 -9.80 35.76 -22.02
C PRO A 30 -9.47 34.59 -22.97
N ILE A 31 -9.14 33.44 -22.37
CA ILE A 31 -9.11 32.13 -23.03
C ILE A 31 -10.56 31.64 -23.11
N ALA A 32 -11.34 32.21 -24.01
CA ALA A 32 -12.71 31.80 -24.28
C ALA A 32 -12.88 31.49 -25.78
N GLU A 33 -11.98 30.67 -26.33
CA GLU A 33 -12.22 29.97 -27.59
C GLU A 33 -11.32 28.74 -27.65
N THR A 34 -11.88 27.60 -28.03
CA THR A 34 -11.27 26.25 -28.06
C THR A 34 -11.56 25.35 -26.84
N ILE A 35 -12.85 25.10 -26.55
CA ILE A 35 -13.28 23.87 -25.87
C ILE A 35 -14.54 23.37 -26.60
N ALA A 36 -14.43 22.29 -27.36
CA ALA A 36 -15.60 21.56 -27.84
C ALA A 36 -16.39 21.03 -26.63
N PRO A 37 -17.74 20.99 -26.66
CA PRO A 37 -18.52 20.75 -25.44
C PRO A 37 -18.19 19.37 -24.85
N VAL A 38 -17.65 19.41 -23.63
CA VAL A 38 -17.20 18.26 -22.82
C VAL A 38 -18.24 17.14 -22.78
N GLU A 39 -19.53 17.48 -22.87
CA GLU A 39 -20.67 16.55 -22.91
C GLU A 39 -20.60 15.49 -24.02
N LYS A 40 -20.09 15.82 -25.22
CA LYS A 40 -20.01 14.84 -26.32
C LYS A 40 -18.92 13.79 -26.10
N VAL A 41 -17.86 14.13 -25.38
CA VAL A 41 -16.73 13.24 -25.11
C VAL A 41 -17.07 12.26 -23.97
N VAL A 42 -17.75 12.74 -22.92
CA VAL A 42 -18.21 11.87 -21.82
C VAL A 42 -19.27 10.86 -22.28
N ASP A 43 -20.18 11.25 -23.17
CA ASP A 43 -21.25 10.36 -23.63
C ASP A 43 -20.73 9.26 -24.59
N ALA A 44 -19.72 9.58 -25.40
CA ALA A 44 -19.01 8.60 -26.23
C ALA A 44 -18.20 7.58 -25.39
N GLY A 45 -17.58 8.04 -24.29
CA GLY A 45 -16.90 7.18 -23.32
C GLY A 45 -17.86 6.23 -22.60
N ALA A 46 -19.00 6.74 -22.11
CA ALA A 46 -20.01 5.94 -21.44
C ALA A 46 -20.60 4.83 -22.34
N LYS A 47 -20.83 5.13 -23.63
CA LYS A 47 -21.32 4.15 -24.62
C LYS A 47 -20.29 3.03 -24.91
N ARG A 48 -18.98 3.35 -24.93
CA ARG A 48 -17.91 2.34 -25.08
C ARG A 48 -17.80 1.42 -23.87
N VAL A 49 -17.87 1.95 -22.66
CA VAL A 49 -17.81 1.16 -21.42
C VAL A 49 -19.00 0.21 -21.29
N ARG A 50 -20.22 0.68 -21.61
CA ARG A 50 -21.42 -0.18 -21.60
C ARG A 50 -21.34 -1.32 -22.61
N ARG A 51 -20.82 -1.07 -23.82
CA ARG A 51 -20.63 -2.12 -24.85
C ARG A 51 -19.56 -3.15 -24.45
N ALA A 52 -18.48 -2.71 -23.80
CA ALA A 52 -17.47 -3.62 -23.26
C ALA A 52 -18.04 -4.50 -22.14
N ALA A 53 -18.79 -3.92 -21.20
CA ALA A 53 -19.44 -4.66 -20.11
C ALA A 53 -20.44 -5.71 -20.63
N THR A 54 -21.24 -5.40 -21.66
CA THR A 54 -22.17 -6.37 -22.26
C THR A 54 -21.45 -7.51 -22.97
N ARG A 55 -20.32 -7.23 -23.65
CA ARG A 55 -19.49 -8.27 -24.28
C ARG A 55 -18.85 -9.19 -23.23
N SER A 56 -18.32 -8.64 -22.14
CA SER A 56 -17.74 -9.41 -21.03
C SER A 56 -18.77 -10.28 -20.32
N ARG A 57 -20.02 -9.78 -20.12
CA ARG A 57 -21.12 -10.57 -19.55
C ARG A 57 -21.52 -11.74 -20.44
N ARG A 58 -21.53 -11.56 -21.76
CA ARG A 58 -21.84 -12.63 -22.72
C ARG A 58 -20.75 -13.70 -22.76
N ALA A 59 -19.48 -13.28 -22.74
CA ALA A 59 -18.34 -14.20 -22.65
C ALA A 59 -18.34 -15.00 -21.34
N ALA A 60 -18.67 -14.37 -20.20
CA ALA A 60 -18.80 -15.06 -18.92
C ALA A 60 -19.95 -16.07 -18.90
N ALA A 61 -21.08 -15.76 -19.55
CA ALA A 61 -22.21 -16.68 -19.66
C ALA A 61 -21.88 -17.91 -20.53
N ASP A 62 -21.10 -17.75 -21.60
CA ASP A 62 -20.66 -18.87 -22.45
C ASP A 62 -19.65 -19.77 -21.71
N ILE A 63 -18.69 -19.21 -20.98
CA ILE A 63 -17.74 -19.98 -20.15
C ILE A 63 -18.47 -20.77 -19.05
N THR A 64 -19.50 -20.17 -18.43
CA THR A 64 -20.31 -20.85 -17.40
C THR A 64 -21.11 -22.02 -18.00
N ARG A 65 -21.52 -21.90 -19.26
CA ARG A 65 -22.26 -22.95 -19.97
C ARG A 65 -21.34 -24.11 -20.37
N ASP A 66 -20.14 -23.81 -20.84
CA ASP A 66 -19.15 -24.82 -21.24
C ASP A 66 -18.60 -25.60 -20.04
N THR A 67 -18.39 -24.93 -18.90
CA THR A 67 -17.96 -25.57 -17.66
C THR A 67 -19.04 -26.46 -17.05
N LYS A 68 -20.33 -26.07 -17.10
CA LYS A 68 -21.45 -26.94 -16.72
C LYS A 68 -21.53 -28.19 -17.59
N ARG A 69 -21.23 -28.06 -18.89
CA ARG A 69 -21.26 -29.17 -19.85
C ARG A 69 -20.08 -30.13 -19.64
N ALA A 70 -18.92 -29.62 -19.25
CA ALA A 70 -17.76 -30.43 -18.87
C ALA A 70 -17.95 -31.17 -17.52
N ALA A 71 -18.64 -30.55 -16.55
CA ALA A 71 -18.90 -31.13 -15.23
C ALA A 71 -19.97 -32.24 -15.25
N SER A 72 -20.89 -32.22 -16.21
CA SER A 72 -21.93 -33.26 -16.37
C SER A 72 -21.39 -34.57 -16.96
N GLY A 73 -20.14 -34.61 -17.46
CA GLY A 73 -19.57 -35.75 -18.18
C GLY A 73 -18.68 -36.69 -17.37
N ARG A 74 -18.42 -36.41 -16.07
CA ARG A 74 -17.54 -37.26 -15.24
C ARG A 74 -18.11 -37.39 -13.83
N THR A 75 -19.03 -38.32 -13.66
CA THR A 75 -19.30 -38.94 -12.36
C THR A 75 -18.13 -39.85 -11.98
N ALA A 76 -17.85 -39.89 -10.68
CA ALA A 76 -16.93 -40.78 -9.96
C ALA A 76 -15.45 -40.35 -9.83
N GLY A 77 -15.09 -39.96 -8.60
CA GLY A 77 -13.78 -40.24 -8.02
C GLY A 77 -12.89 -39.03 -7.74
N LEU A 78 -12.99 -38.45 -6.54
CA LEU A 78 -11.86 -38.12 -5.65
C LEU A 78 -12.32 -37.16 -4.52
N VAL A 79 -12.72 -37.74 -3.40
CA VAL A 79 -12.98 -37.03 -2.12
C VAL A 79 -11.67 -36.78 -1.33
N GLY A 80 -10.49 -36.90 -1.96
CA GLY A 80 -9.20 -36.90 -1.24
C GLY A 80 -8.21 -35.76 -1.53
N ALA A 81 -8.48 -34.86 -2.48
CA ALA A 81 -7.47 -33.92 -3.01
C ALA A 81 -7.78 -32.42 -2.81
N ALA A 82 -8.77 -32.07 -1.99
CA ALA A 82 -9.24 -30.69 -1.85
C ALA A 82 -8.27 -29.75 -1.09
N ALA A 83 -7.33 -30.28 -0.31
CA ALA A 83 -6.40 -29.44 0.46
C ALA A 83 -5.15 -29.00 -0.33
N VAL A 84 -4.73 -29.76 -1.35
CA VAL A 84 -3.48 -29.48 -2.10
C VAL A 84 -3.75 -29.07 -3.55
N GLY A 85 -4.88 -29.49 -4.15
CA GLY A 85 -5.27 -29.11 -5.51
C GLY A 85 -5.77 -27.66 -5.67
N LEU A 86 -6.04 -26.96 -4.57
CA LEU A 86 -6.53 -25.58 -4.59
C LEU A 86 -5.44 -24.56 -4.96
N VAL A 87 -4.16 -24.96 -4.96
CA VAL A 87 -3.01 -24.10 -5.29
C VAL A 87 -2.78 -23.98 -6.80
N ALA A 88 -3.18 -24.96 -7.61
CA ALA A 88 -2.91 -24.95 -9.06
C ALA A 88 -4.12 -24.52 -9.93
N GLY A 89 -5.35 -24.69 -9.44
CA GLY A 89 -6.57 -24.53 -10.27
C GLY A 89 -7.17 -23.12 -10.36
N LEU A 90 -6.73 -22.16 -9.56
CA LEU A 90 -7.29 -20.79 -9.48
C LEU A 90 -6.52 -19.75 -10.29
N ALA A 91 -5.86 -20.17 -11.38
CA ALA A 91 -5.01 -19.32 -12.21
C ALA A 91 -5.73 -18.63 -13.40
N ALA A 92 -7.05 -18.73 -13.54
CA ALA A 92 -7.77 -18.14 -14.68
C ALA A 92 -8.57 -16.87 -14.28
N ASN A 93 -7.84 -15.76 -14.11
CA ASN A 93 -8.27 -14.36 -14.28
C ASN A 93 -9.44 -13.73 -13.49
N PHE A 94 -10.10 -14.41 -12.55
CA PHE A 94 -11.01 -13.73 -11.60
C PHE A 94 -10.77 -14.07 -10.11
N GLY A 95 -10.01 -15.14 -9.81
CA GLY A 95 -9.67 -15.56 -8.45
C GLY A 95 -8.49 -14.82 -7.80
N ARG A 96 -7.73 -14.03 -8.59
CA ARG A 96 -6.49 -13.38 -8.12
C ARG A 96 -6.72 -12.25 -7.12
N LYS A 97 -7.92 -11.67 -7.06
CA LYS A 97 -8.26 -10.64 -6.06
C LYS A 97 -8.73 -11.21 -4.72
N VAL A 98 -9.31 -12.42 -4.70
CA VAL A 98 -9.92 -12.94 -3.47
C VAL A 98 -8.90 -13.65 -2.58
N MET A 99 -7.88 -14.30 -3.15
CA MET A 99 -6.88 -15.05 -2.38
C MET A 99 -5.79 -14.20 -1.71
N VAL A 100 -5.53 -12.99 -2.23
CA VAL A 100 -4.49 -12.09 -1.67
C VAL A 100 -5.07 -11.20 -0.56
N GLN A 101 -6.39 -11.22 -0.35
CA GLN A 101 -7.08 -10.18 0.42
C GLN A 101 -7.68 -10.62 1.75
N ALA A 102 -7.65 -11.91 2.08
CA ALA A 102 -8.37 -12.45 3.24
C ALA A 102 -7.59 -13.31 4.27
N PRO A 103 -6.23 -13.34 4.37
CA PRO A 103 -5.59 -14.20 5.38
C PRO A 103 -6.05 -13.88 6.81
N THR A 104 -6.01 -12.60 7.21
CA THR A 104 -6.42 -12.12 8.54
C THR A 104 -7.89 -12.42 8.85
N ALA A 105 -8.78 -12.24 7.86
CA ALA A 105 -10.22 -12.45 8.03
C ALA A 105 -10.62 -13.94 8.12
N LEU A 106 -9.78 -14.85 7.62
CA LEU A 106 -10.03 -16.28 7.60
C LEU A 106 -9.35 -17.03 8.74
N ALA A 107 -8.32 -16.47 9.36
CA ALA A 107 -7.57 -17.09 10.45
C ALA A 107 -8.37 -17.24 11.75
N GLY A 108 -9.43 -16.44 11.93
CA GLY A 108 -10.30 -16.48 13.12
C GLY A 108 -9.70 -15.76 14.33
N ASP A 109 -8.38 -15.80 14.50
CA ASP A 109 -7.61 -15.05 15.50
C ASP A 109 -6.66 -14.04 14.82
N TRP A 110 -6.53 -12.85 15.40
CA TRP A 110 -5.72 -11.77 14.82
C TRP A 110 -4.23 -12.10 14.79
N LEU A 111 -3.70 -12.81 15.79
CA LEU A 111 -2.29 -13.15 15.86
C LEU A 111 -1.95 -14.15 14.77
N ASP A 112 -2.79 -15.16 14.56
CA ASP A 112 -2.63 -16.10 13.44
C ASP A 112 -2.78 -15.38 12.08
N GLY A 113 -3.66 -14.37 12.00
CA GLY A 113 -3.83 -13.53 10.83
C GLY A 113 -2.56 -12.76 10.44
N VAL A 114 -1.92 -12.10 11.42
CA VAL A 114 -0.62 -11.41 11.26
C VAL A 114 0.45 -12.38 10.77
N LYS A 115 0.60 -13.54 11.43
CA LYS A 115 1.57 -14.57 11.04
C LYS A 115 1.39 -15.05 9.61
N ALA A 116 0.14 -15.16 9.16
CA ALA A 116 -0.16 -15.52 7.79
C ALA A 116 0.25 -14.42 6.79
N ASP A 117 0.05 -13.15 7.13
CA ASP A 117 0.49 -12.01 6.32
C ASP A 117 2.03 -11.94 6.26
N HIS A 118 2.74 -12.13 7.39
CA HIS A 118 4.20 -12.24 7.43
C HIS A 118 4.74 -13.34 6.52
N LYS A 119 4.17 -14.54 6.63
CA LYS A 119 4.55 -15.68 5.79
C LYS A 119 4.36 -15.37 4.30
N MET A 120 3.30 -14.65 3.93
CA MET A 120 3.06 -14.23 2.56
C MET A 120 4.11 -13.23 2.07
N ALA A 121 4.45 -12.23 2.89
CA ALA A 121 5.48 -11.24 2.57
C ALA A 121 6.86 -11.92 2.38
N LEU A 122 7.26 -12.80 3.29
CA LEU A 122 8.51 -13.55 3.20
C LEU A 122 8.57 -14.46 1.95
N ALA A 123 7.45 -15.05 1.54
CA ALA A 123 7.38 -15.81 0.29
C ALA A 123 7.56 -14.92 -0.97
N LEU A 124 7.13 -13.65 -0.92
CA LEU A 124 7.38 -12.69 -1.99
C LEU A 124 8.86 -12.27 -2.04
N PHE A 125 9.51 -12.11 -0.89
CA PHE A 125 10.96 -11.93 -0.82
C PHE A 125 11.72 -13.13 -1.40
N ASP A 126 11.36 -14.36 -1.01
CA ASP A 126 11.92 -15.58 -1.60
C ASP A 126 11.80 -15.60 -3.13
N ALA A 127 10.65 -15.17 -3.66
CA ALA A 127 10.43 -15.13 -5.10
C ALA A 127 11.25 -14.03 -5.79
N LEU A 128 11.43 -12.86 -5.16
CA LEU A 128 12.27 -11.77 -5.65
C LEU A 128 13.74 -12.17 -5.70
N GLU A 129 14.27 -12.78 -4.64
CA GLU A 129 15.68 -13.19 -4.55
C GLU A 129 16.06 -14.29 -5.54
N LYS A 130 15.09 -15.09 -6.00
CA LYS A 130 15.27 -16.11 -7.05
C LYS A 130 15.23 -15.56 -8.47
N THR A 131 15.14 -14.24 -8.66
CA THR A 131 15.07 -13.63 -10.01
C THR A 131 16.45 -13.22 -10.53
N SER A 132 16.65 -13.37 -11.83
CA SER A 132 17.80 -12.80 -12.56
C SER A 132 17.56 -11.34 -12.96
N ASP A 133 18.63 -10.63 -13.32
CA ASP A 133 18.61 -9.25 -13.83
C ASP A 133 17.82 -9.09 -15.14
N ARG A 134 17.73 -10.15 -15.95
CA ARG A 134 16.92 -10.21 -17.18
C ARG A 134 15.41 -10.33 -16.93
N GLU A 135 15.00 -10.71 -15.73
CA GLU A 135 13.58 -10.93 -15.37
C GLU A 135 12.90 -9.65 -14.85
N THR A 136 13.17 -8.50 -15.48
CA THR A 136 12.69 -7.17 -15.01
C THR A 136 11.18 -7.09 -14.84
N GLY A 137 10.40 -7.67 -15.76
CA GLY A 137 8.93 -7.71 -15.67
C GLY A 137 8.41 -8.56 -14.50
N LYS A 138 9.11 -9.65 -14.17
CA LYS A 138 8.79 -10.49 -13.01
C LYS A 138 9.15 -9.77 -11.70
N ARG A 139 10.32 -9.11 -11.64
CA ARG A 139 10.72 -8.25 -10.52
C ARG A 139 9.70 -7.14 -10.26
N ALA A 140 9.26 -6.44 -11.31
CA ALA A 140 8.23 -5.40 -11.19
C ALA A 140 6.91 -5.96 -10.66
N THR A 141 6.48 -7.12 -11.17
CA THR A 141 5.23 -7.77 -10.71
C THR A 141 5.32 -8.19 -9.25
N LEU A 142 6.41 -8.85 -8.86
CA LEU A 142 6.62 -9.31 -7.48
C LEU A 142 6.77 -8.13 -6.51
N LEU A 143 7.49 -7.08 -6.90
CA LEU A 143 7.62 -5.87 -6.08
C LEU A 143 6.26 -5.20 -5.88
N ALA A 144 5.43 -5.07 -6.93
CA ALA A 144 4.08 -4.53 -6.79
C ALA A 144 3.20 -5.37 -5.84
N GLN A 145 3.33 -6.70 -5.90
CA GLN A 145 2.64 -7.60 -4.96
C GLN A 145 3.15 -7.41 -3.52
N LEU A 146 4.47 -7.30 -3.32
CA LEU A 146 5.08 -7.06 -2.01
C LEU A 146 4.64 -5.71 -1.43
N THR A 147 4.69 -4.64 -2.23
CA THR A 147 4.24 -3.30 -1.84
C THR A 147 2.78 -3.32 -1.39
N HIS A 148 1.90 -4.00 -2.13
CA HIS A 148 0.50 -4.10 -1.74
C HIS A 148 0.30 -4.92 -0.45
N ALA A 149 0.97 -6.07 -0.34
CA ALA A 149 0.89 -6.93 0.83
C ALA A 149 1.35 -6.21 2.10
N LEU A 150 2.55 -5.62 2.07
CA LEU A 150 3.11 -4.86 3.21
C LEU A 150 2.30 -3.60 3.51
N GLY A 151 1.80 -2.89 2.50
CA GLY A 151 0.96 -1.71 2.72
C GLY A 151 -0.35 -2.04 3.43
N LYS A 152 -1.00 -3.16 3.07
CA LYS A 152 -2.21 -3.63 3.74
C LYS A 152 -1.92 -4.07 5.17
N HIS A 153 -0.88 -4.87 5.35
CA HIS A 153 -0.44 -5.39 6.64
C HIS A 153 -0.11 -4.25 7.62
N ALA A 154 0.80 -3.36 7.22
CA ALA A 154 1.17 -2.21 8.03
C ALA A 154 -0.02 -1.32 8.39
N PHE A 155 -0.94 -1.07 7.45
CA PHE A 155 -2.13 -0.27 7.72
C PHE A 155 -3.02 -0.93 8.79
N MET A 156 -3.21 -2.25 8.73
CA MET A 156 -4.01 -2.96 9.73
C MET A 156 -3.38 -2.83 11.13
N GLU A 157 -2.07 -2.98 11.24
CA GLU A 157 -1.36 -2.93 12.53
C GLU A 157 -1.35 -1.52 13.11
N GLU A 158 -0.99 -0.53 12.29
CA GLU A 158 -0.95 0.89 12.66
C GLU A 158 -2.33 1.41 13.12
N ASN A 159 -3.43 0.85 12.59
CA ASN A 159 -4.80 1.30 12.90
C ASN A 159 -5.56 0.39 13.86
N SER A 160 -4.97 -0.72 14.33
CA SER A 160 -5.65 -1.62 15.29
C SER A 160 -4.71 -2.21 16.34
N LEU A 161 -3.66 -2.92 15.94
CA LEU A 161 -2.80 -3.67 16.87
C LEU A 161 -1.91 -2.75 17.69
N TYR A 162 -1.23 -1.78 17.07
CA TYR A 162 -0.36 -0.86 17.81
C TYR A 162 -1.15 0.09 18.73
N PRO A 163 -2.33 0.60 18.35
CA PRO A 163 -3.23 1.26 19.30
C PRO A 163 -3.62 0.37 20.48
N ALA A 164 -3.98 -0.90 20.25
CA ALA A 164 -4.32 -1.83 21.33
C ALA A 164 -3.12 -2.13 22.25
N LEU A 165 -1.93 -2.30 21.69
CA LEU A 165 -0.68 -2.46 22.43
C LEU A 165 -0.39 -1.24 23.32
N ARG A 166 -0.60 -0.03 22.76
CA ARG A 166 -0.46 1.23 23.49
C ARG A 166 -1.47 1.38 24.61
N GLU A 167 -2.73 1.01 24.38
CA GLU A 167 -3.81 1.03 25.38
C GLU A 167 -3.55 0.04 26.52
N TRP A 168 -3.00 -1.14 26.20
CA TRP A 168 -2.57 -2.13 27.18
C TRP A 168 -1.42 -1.63 28.07
N GLY A 169 -0.65 -0.64 27.61
CA GLY A 169 0.36 0.08 28.39
C GLY A 169 1.76 0.00 27.79
N ASP A 170 1.97 -0.78 26.74
CA ASP A 170 3.27 -0.93 26.09
C ASP A 170 3.49 0.12 25.00
N LYS A 171 3.67 1.36 25.48
CA LYS A 171 3.85 2.53 24.60
C LYS A 171 5.19 2.48 23.86
N ALA A 172 6.21 1.92 24.49
CA ALA A 172 7.56 1.88 23.94
C ALA A 172 7.62 0.98 22.69
N ASP A 173 7.10 -0.24 22.79
CA ASP A 173 7.07 -1.15 21.65
C ASP A 173 6.08 -0.66 20.58
N ALA A 174 4.94 -0.08 20.96
CA ALA A 174 4.02 0.53 19.99
C ALA A 174 4.66 1.68 19.18
N ASP A 175 5.44 2.56 19.83
CA ASP A 175 6.13 3.67 19.16
C ASP A 175 7.31 3.15 18.30
N LYS A 176 8.03 2.12 18.77
CA LYS A 176 9.10 1.47 18.02
C LYS A 176 8.57 0.82 16.74
N LEU A 177 7.52 0.01 16.81
CA LEU A 177 6.98 -0.69 15.64
C LEU A 177 6.46 0.29 14.57
N ASN A 178 5.82 1.39 14.98
CA ASN A 178 5.46 2.48 14.05
C ASN A 178 6.69 3.12 13.38
N HIS A 179 7.78 3.29 14.11
CA HIS A 179 9.02 3.83 13.56
C HIS A 179 9.66 2.85 12.56
N ASP A 180 9.65 1.55 12.84
CA ASP A 180 10.17 0.51 11.94
C ASP A 180 9.39 0.47 10.61
N HIS A 181 8.07 0.65 10.64
CA HIS A 181 7.25 0.82 9.43
C HIS A 181 7.62 2.03 8.57
N GLY A 182 8.24 3.06 9.15
CA GLY A 182 8.82 4.17 8.40
C GLY A 182 9.90 3.70 7.43
N TYR A 183 10.80 2.81 7.86
CA TYR A 183 11.86 2.26 7.01
C TYR A 183 11.33 1.26 5.98
N VAL A 184 10.27 0.52 6.29
CA VAL A 184 9.57 -0.32 5.30
C VAL A 184 9.11 0.54 4.12
N LYS A 185 8.46 1.68 4.39
CA LYS A 185 7.99 2.63 3.36
C LYS A 185 9.18 3.20 2.56
N GLN A 186 10.31 3.47 3.22
CA GLN A 186 11.53 3.94 2.56
C GLN A 186 12.12 2.89 1.60
N HIS A 187 12.26 1.62 2.03
CA HIS A 187 12.77 0.56 1.16
C HIS A 187 11.87 0.35 -0.07
N LEU A 188 10.55 0.38 0.11
CA LEU A 188 9.59 0.26 -0.99
C LEU A 188 9.72 1.41 -1.99
N TYR A 189 9.86 2.66 -1.52
CA TYR A 189 10.10 3.82 -2.37
C TYR A 189 11.38 3.68 -3.19
N GLU A 190 12.48 3.31 -2.53
CA GLU A 190 13.79 3.17 -3.18
C GLU A 190 13.81 2.04 -4.21
N LEU A 191 13.19 0.89 -3.89
CA LEU A 191 13.05 -0.23 -4.82
C LEU A 191 12.12 0.09 -6.00
N ASP A 192 11.06 0.87 -5.79
CA ASP A 192 10.14 1.28 -6.86
C ASP A 192 10.86 2.20 -7.86
N ALA A 193 11.59 3.19 -7.36
CA ALA A 193 12.37 4.13 -8.16
C ALA A 193 13.60 3.49 -8.85
N MET A 194 14.10 2.36 -8.35
CA MET A 194 15.25 1.65 -8.92
C MET A 194 14.89 0.90 -10.21
N ALA A 195 15.79 0.95 -11.20
CA ALA A 195 15.69 0.10 -12.39
C ALA A 195 15.76 -1.38 -11.99
N LYS A 196 14.87 -2.22 -12.53
CA LYS A 196 14.71 -3.61 -12.08
C LYS A 196 15.85 -4.52 -12.53
N ASP A 197 16.67 -4.07 -13.47
CA ASP A 197 17.91 -4.70 -13.93
C ASP A 197 19.17 -4.10 -13.24
N ALA A 198 19.01 -3.14 -12.33
CA ALA A 198 20.15 -2.56 -11.63
C ALA A 198 20.93 -3.62 -10.85
N ALA A 199 22.27 -3.55 -10.92
CA ALA A 199 23.15 -4.50 -10.21
C ALA A 199 22.89 -4.54 -8.69
N GLY A 200 22.46 -3.42 -8.09
CA GLY A 200 22.14 -3.31 -6.67
C GLY A 200 20.73 -3.79 -6.27
N PHE A 201 19.87 -4.20 -7.21
CA PHE A 201 18.47 -4.53 -6.93
C PHE A 201 18.34 -5.64 -5.89
N LEU A 202 19.02 -6.77 -6.09
CA LEU A 202 18.94 -7.90 -5.15
C LEU A 202 19.57 -7.59 -3.81
N ALA A 203 20.68 -6.85 -3.78
CA ALA A 203 21.29 -6.41 -2.52
C ALA A 203 20.30 -5.56 -1.69
N LYS A 204 19.54 -4.69 -2.35
CA LYS A 204 18.51 -3.88 -1.70
C LYS A 204 17.33 -4.73 -1.22
N VAL A 205 16.88 -5.70 -2.01
CA VAL A 205 15.85 -6.68 -1.62
C VAL A 205 16.28 -7.47 -0.37
N SER A 206 17.52 -7.97 -0.33
CA SER A 206 18.01 -8.75 0.81
C SER A 206 18.19 -7.90 2.08
N ALA A 207 18.65 -6.66 1.95
CA ALA A 207 18.69 -5.72 3.09
C ALA A 207 17.28 -5.45 3.64
N PHE A 208 16.31 -5.19 2.75
CA PHE A 208 14.93 -4.99 3.14
C PHE A 208 14.31 -6.24 3.80
N ARG A 209 14.61 -7.42 3.26
CA ARG A 209 14.19 -8.70 3.85
C ARG A 209 14.71 -8.85 5.28
N ALA A 210 15.97 -8.52 5.54
CA ALA A 210 16.57 -8.65 6.87
C ALA A 210 15.84 -7.78 7.92
N ASP A 211 15.48 -6.55 7.54
CA ASP A 211 14.70 -5.66 8.41
C ASP A 211 13.30 -6.22 8.69
N ILE A 212 12.62 -6.75 7.67
CA ILE A 212 11.31 -7.40 7.83
C ILE A 212 11.42 -8.65 8.72
N GLU A 213 12.42 -9.51 8.52
CA GLU A 213 12.61 -10.69 9.36
C GLU A 213 12.91 -10.34 10.83
N ALA A 214 13.61 -9.23 11.08
CA ALA A 214 13.83 -8.73 12.43
C ALA A 214 12.52 -8.24 13.06
N HIS A 215 11.76 -7.44 12.34
CA HIS A 215 10.45 -6.95 12.76
C HIS A 215 9.48 -8.10 13.08
N VAL A 216 9.36 -9.07 12.17
CA VAL A 216 8.52 -10.27 12.34
C VAL A 216 8.88 -11.03 13.63
N ARG A 217 10.17 -11.25 13.90
CA ARG A 217 10.60 -11.95 15.13
C ARG A 217 10.23 -11.18 16.39
N GLU A 218 10.44 -9.87 16.40
CA GLU A 218 10.07 -9.06 17.58
C GLU A 218 8.57 -9.12 17.85
N GLU A 219 7.76 -8.95 16.81
CA GLU A 219 6.31 -9.03 16.92
C GLU A 219 5.82 -10.42 17.35
N GLU A 220 6.21 -11.46 16.63
CA GLU A 220 5.68 -12.82 16.83
C GLU A 220 6.21 -13.51 18.10
N ASP A 221 7.45 -13.23 18.49
CA ASP A 221 8.11 -13.94 19.60
C ASP A 221 8.10 -13.14 20.90
N ALA A 222 8.16 -11.80 20.83
CA ALA A 222 8.39 -10.97 22.01
C ALA A 222 7.22 -10.07 22.40
N ILE A 223 6.49 -9.50 21.44
CA ILE A 223 5.52 -8.42 21.70
C ILE A 223 4.09 -8.97 21.68
N PHE A 224 3.62 -9.47 20.55
CA PHE A 224 2.23 -9.86 20.37
C PHE A 224 1.76 -11.02 21.25
N PRO A 225 2.58 -12.04 21.59
CA PRO A 225 2.15 -13.08 22.53
C PRO A 225 1.75 -12.53 23.90
N LYS A 226 2.41 -11.48 24.38
CA LYS A 226 2.09 -10.85 25.67
C LYS A 226 0.76 -10.11 25.61
N LEU A 227 0.54 -9.34 24.54
CA LEU A 227 -0.73 -8.64 24.31
C LEU A 227 -1.88 -9.65 24.18
N HIS A 228 -1.69 -10.69 23.35
CA HIS A 228 -2.69 -11.73 23.13
C HIS A 228 -3.08 -12.43 24.44
N ALA A 229 -2.10 -12.80 25.27
CA ALA A 229 -2.35 -13.40 26.58
C ALA A 229 -3.09 -12.45 27.53
N ALA A 230 -2.76 -11.15 27.52
CA ALA A 230 -3.37 -10.17 28.41
C ALA A 230 -4.83 -9.83 28.05
N LEU A 231 -5.19 -9.90 26.77
CA LEU A 231 -6.54 -9.57 26.29
C LEU A 231 -7.58 -10.66 26.63
N GLY A 232 -7.15 -11.92 26.71
CA GLY A 232 -8.04 -13.08 26.83
C GLY A 232 -9.01 -13.21 25.65
N ASP A 233 -9.87 -14.23 25.66
CA ASP A 233 -10.72 -14.57 24.52
C ASP A 233 -11.60 -13.41 24.04
N ALA A 234 -12.24 -12.71 24.98
CA ALA A 234 -13.14 -11.60 24.64
C ALA A 234 -12.39 -10.39 24.09
N GLY A 235 -11.19 -10.09 24.59
CA GLY A 235 -10.35 -9.01 24.09
C GLY A 235 -9.77 -9.35 22.71
N ASN A 236 -9.26 -10.57 22.54
CA ASN A 236 -8.76 -11.05 21.25
C ASN A 236 -9.85 -11.07 20.19
N ALA A 237 -11.07 -11.51 20.49
CA ALA A 237 -12.19 -11.46 19.55
C ALA A 237 -12.53 -10.03 19.10
N ARG A 238 -12.45 -9.04 20.01
CA ARG A 238 -12.66 -7.63 19.67
C ARG A 238 -11.52 -7.09 18.80
N LEU A 239 -10.27 -7.41 19.14
CA LEU A 239 -9.11 -6.98 18.37
C LEU A 239 -9.10 -7.62 16.97
N THR A 240 -9.48 -8.89 16.85
CA THR A 240 -9.72 -9.56 15.56
C THR A 240 -10.76 -8.82 14.72
N ALA A 241 -11.89 -8.44 15.30
CA ALA A 241 -12.91 -7.69 14.56
C ALA A 241 -12.39 -6.32 14.09
N ALA A 242 -11.60 -5.63 14.92
CA ALA A 242 -10.97 -4.36 14.57
C ALA A 242 -9.92 -4.52 13.47
N ALA A 243 -9.00 -5.47 13.61
CA ALA A 243 -7.97 -5.79 12.62
C ALA A 243 -8.58 -6.14 11.27
N ASN A 244 -9.62 -6.99 11.25
CA ASN A 244 -10.32 -7.33 10.01
C ASN A 244 -10.98 -6.12 9.36
N LYS A 245 -11.64 -5.27 10.16
CA LYS A 245 -12.25 -4.03 9.66
C LYS A 245 -11.21 -3.12 9.00
N GLU A 246 -10.03 -2.95 9.61
CA GLU A 246 -8.96 -2.12 9.05
C GLU A 246 -8.36 -2.76 7.79
N ALA A 247 -8.08 -4.07 7.81
CA ALA A 247 -7.57 -4.81 6.66
C ALA A 247 -8.50 -4.72 5.42
N PHE A 248 -9.82 -4.72 5.62
CA PHE A 248 -10.80 -4.59 4.53
C PHE A 248 -10.80 -3.21 3.86
N LYS A 249 -10.29 -2.15 4.49
CA LYS A 249 -10.25 -0.81 3.88
C LYS A 249 -9.29 -0.72 2.70
N LEU A 250 -8.30 -1.62 2.65
CA LEU A 250 -7.29 -1.69 1.58
C LEU A 250 -7.39 -2.96 0.72
N ALA A 251 -8.49 -3.73 0.86
CA ALA A 251 -8.85 -4.83 -0.03
C ALA A 251 -9.52 -4.30 -1.31
#